data_AF-R7U0C4-F1
#
_entry.id   AF-R7U0C4-F1
#
_cell.length_a   1.000
_cell.length_b   1.000
_cell.length_c   1.000
_cell.angle_alpha   90.00
_cell.angle_beta   90.00
_cell.angle_gamma   90.00
#
_symmetry.space_group_name_H-M   'P 1'
#
loop_
_entity.id
_entity.type
_entity.pdbx_description
1 polymer ?
#
loop_
_entity_poly.entity_id
_entity_poly.type
_entity_poly.pdbx_seq_one_letter_code
_entity_poly.pdbx_strand_id
1 'polypeptide(L)'
;LWTDGRYFLQAEQQLDCQWIIMQQGEDGYPSAGDWLLSVLSSGDRVGSDPRYVSISEWTSYSSVLEENNISMVEVADLFDEIWTEDRPERPNSPLIIHTLEYSGEQLSNKIERIRAELNADNSDALVLTALDDTAWTFNLRGSDRETSAMFYSY
;
A
#
# COMPACT_ATOMS: atom_id res chain seq x y z
N LEU A 1 -2.49 15.55 6.73
CA LEU A 1 -2.75 14.70 5.55
C LEU A 1 -1.87 15.17 4.41
N TRP A 2 -0.96 14.33 3.91
CA TRP A 2 -0.27 14.58 2.65
C TRP A 2 -1.15 14.13 1.49
N THR A 3 -1.27 14.96 0.46
CA THR A 3 -1.95 14.63 -0.78
C THR A 3 -1.36 15.43 -1.93
N ASP A 4 -1.66 15.06 -3.17
CA ASP A 4 -1.18 15.75 -4.37
C ASP A 4 -2.20 16.76 -4.92
N GLY A 5 -1.79 17.55 -5.92
CA GLY A 5 -2.57 18.66 -6.47
C GLY A 5 -3.96 18.31 -6.99
N ARG A 6 -4.25 17.04 -7.30
CA ARG A 6 -5.59 16.59 -7.69
C ARG A 6 -6.62 16.76 -6.56
N TYR A 7 -6.16 16.78 -5.31
CA TYR A 7 -7.04 16.68 -4.14
C TYR A 7 -6.95 17.86 -3.17
N PHE A 8 -6.18 18.92 -3.44
CA PHE A 8 -6.04 20.05 -2.51
C PHE A 8 -7.38 20.67 -2.12
N LEU A 9 -8.17 21.10 -3.11
CA LEU A 9 -9.48 21.71 -2.87
C LEU A 9 -10.48 20.73 -2.23
N GLN A 10 -10.37 19.44 -2.57
CA GLN A 10 -11.24 18.41 -1.99
C GLN A 10 -10.88 18.19 -0.51
N ALA A 11 -9.59 18.13 -0.17
CA ALA A 11 -9.11 17.98 1.20
C ALA A 11 -9.59 19.16 2.06
N GLU A 12 -9.53 20.39 1.55
CA GLU A 12 -10.05 21.58 2.25
C GLU A 12 -11.57 21.52 2.52
N GLN A 13 -12.33 20.84 1.65
CA GLN A 13 -13.78 20.71 1.81
C GLN A 13 -14.18 19.56 2.73
N GLN A 14 -13.38 18.49 2.80
CA GLN A 14 -13.71 17.26 3.52
C GLN A 14 -13.10 17.18 4.92
N LEU A 15 -12.01 17.92 5.18
CA LEU A 15 -11.33 17.92 6.47
C LEU A 15 -11.76 19.11 7.32
N ASP A 16 -11.85 18.89 8.62
CA ASP A 16 -12.09 19.95 9.59
C ASP A 16 -10.80 20.66 10.02
N CYS A 17 -10.92 21.62 10.94
CA CYS A 17 -9.80 22.44 11.41
C CYS A 17 -8.78 21.68 12.27
N GLN A 18 -9.01 20.41 12.64
CA GLN A 18 -8.03 19.59 13.36
C GLN A 18 -6.94 19.05 12.43
N TRP A 19 -7.14 19.13 11.12
CA TRP A 19 -6.20 18.63 10.13
C TRP A 19 -5.32 19.73 9.54
N ILE A 20 -4.05 19.40 9.37
CA ILE A 20 -3.12 20.17 8.54
C ILE A 20 -3.01 19.45 7.19
N ILE A 21 -3.32 20.17 6.11
CA ILE A 21 -3.17 19.68 4.74
C ILE A 21 -1.74 19.97 4.28
N MET A 22 -1.03 18.94 3.84
CA MET A 22 0.33 19.01 3.34
C MET A 22 0.30 18.81 1.83
N GLN A 23 0.58 19.86 1.07
CA GLN A 23 0.48 19.87 -0.39
C GLN A 23 1.75 19.26 -1.01
N GLN A 24 1.70 17.96 -1.29
CA GLN A 24 2.85 17.21 -1.80
C GLN A 24 3.27 17.71 -3.18
N GLY A 25 4.57 17.97 -3.35
CA GLY A 25 5.15 18.44 -4.61
C GLY A 25 5.15 19.95 -4.80
N GLU A 26 4.54 20.70 -3.88
CA GLU A 26 4.58 22.17 -3.87
C GLU A 26 5.73 22.70 -3.03
N ASP A 27 6.25 23.85 -3.42
CA ASP A 27 7.31 24.54 -2.67
C ASP A 27 6.80 24.95 -1.28
N GLY A 28 7.66 24.78 -0.27
CA GLY A 28 7.37 25.17 1.11
C GLY A 28 6.67 24.11 1.95
N TYR A 29 6.32 22.95 1.40
CA TYR A 29 5.77 21.83 2.16
C TYR A 29 6.86 20.78 2.44
N PRO A 30 7.07 20.37 3.70
CA PRO A 30 8.08 19.38 4.05
C PRO A 30 7.67 17.98 3.60
N SER A 31 8.67 17.10 3.42
CA SER A 31 8.41 15.67 3.38
C SER A 31 7.84 15.19 4.72
N ALA A 32 7.19 14.03 4.74
CA ALA A 32 6.69 13.45 6.00
C ALA A 32 7.82 13.24 7.02
N GLY A 33 9.00 12.80 6.57
CA GLY A 33 10.18 12.62 7.42
C GLY A 33 10.68 13.93 8.03
N ASP A 34 10.85 14.98 7.22
CA ASP A 34 11.29 16.30 7.70
C ASP A 34 10.27 16.90 8.68
N TRP A 35 8.98 16.71 8.41
CA TRP A 35 7.93 17.17 9.30
C TRP A 35 7.97 16.43 10.64
N LEU A 36 8.13 15.10 10.63
CA LEU A 36 8.28 14.30 11.86
C LEU A 36 9.47 14.79 12.69
N LEU A 37 10.62 15.05 12.07
CA LEU A 37 11.79 15.62 12.76
C LEU A 37 11.52 17.00 13.36
N SER A 38 10.66 17.79 12.73
CA SER A 38 10.33 19.14 13.21
C SER A 38 9.38 19.16 14.41
N VAL A 39 8.61 18.08 14.61
CA VAL A 39 7.57 18.02 15.66
C VAL A 39 7.87 17.02 16.77
N LEU A 40 8.77 16.07 16.55
CA LEU A 40 9.14 15.04 17.53
C LEU A 40 10.43 15.41 18.26
N SER A 41 10.56 14.86 19.47
CA SER A 41 11.73 14.99 20.33
C SER A 41 12.55 13.72 20.36
N SER A 42 13.82 13.85 20.76
CA SER A 42 14.69 12.70 20.97
C SER A 42 14.07 11.71 21.98
N GLY A 43 14.04 10.43 21.62
CA GLY A 43 13.42 9.36 22.39
C GLY A 43 11.96 9.05 22.00
N ASP A 44 11.34 9.87 21.15
CA ASP A 44 9.99 9.61 20.66
C ASP A 44 9.93 8.39 19.72
N ARG A 45 8.70 7.89 19.52
CA ARG A 45 8.42 6.68 18.75
C ARG A 45 7.33 6.95 17.72
N VAL A 46 7.55 6.52 16.48
CA VAL A 46 6.59 6.61 15.38
C VAL A 46 6.04 5.23 15.09
N GLY A 47 4.75 5.02 15.38
CA GLY A 47 4.06 3.75 15.13
C GLY A 47 3.51 3.67 13.72
N SER A 48 3.68 2.54 13.03
CA SER A 48 2.89 2.23 11.84
C SER A 48 2.60 0.73 11.71
N ASP A 49 1.51 0.39 11.04
CA ASP A 49 1.20 -0.98 10.68
C ASP A 49 2.06 -1.43 9.50
N PRO A 50 2.85 -2.50 9.64
CA PRO A 50 3.77 -2.95 8.60
C PRO A 50 3.07 -3.42 7.31
N ARG A 51 1.73 -3.61 7.34
CA ARG A 51 0.93 -3.95 6.15
C ARG A 51 0.64 -2.75 5.26
N TYR A 52 0.75 -1.52 5.78
CA TYR A 52 0.36 -0.29 5.08
C TYR A 52 1.51 0.59 4.61
N VAL A 53 2.75 0.26 4.97
CA VAL A 53 3.94 0.99 4.58
C VAL A 53 4.87 0.06 3.81
N SER A 54 5.36 0.49 2.65
CA SER A 54 6.34 -0.31 1.90
C SER A 54 7.67 -0.41 2.65
N ILE A 55 8.42 -1.49 2.43
CA ILE A 55 9.75 -1.64 3.06
C ILE A 55 10.71 -0.50 2.70
N SER A 56 10.58 0.05 1.49
CA SER A 56 11.36 1.20 1.03
C SER A 56 11.03 2.47 1.81
N GLU A 57 9.74 2.77 2.01
CA GLU A 57 9.31 3.93 2.79
C GLU A 57 9.71 3.79 4.25
N TRP A 58 9.48 2.61 4.85
CA TRP A 58 9.90 2.31 6.21
C TRP A 58 11.39 2.56 6.40
N THR A 59 12.22 1.99 5.54
CA THR A 59 13.68 2.12 5.61
C THR A 59 14.11 3.58 5.45
N SER A 60 13.48 4.31 4.52
CA SER A 60 13.76 5.73 4.30
C SER A 60 13.44 6.57 5.54
N TYR A 61 12.29 6.35 6.18
CA TYR A 61 11.90 7.08 7.38
C TYR A 61 12.75 6.68 8.58
N SER A 62 12.98 5.39 8.82
CA SER A 62 13.77 4.91 9.96
C SER A 62 15.18 5.49 9.92
N SER A 63 15.81 5.49 8.74
CA SER A 63 17.17 6.02 8.57
C SER A 63 17.27 7.50 8.97
N VAL A 64 16.29 8.32 8.57
CA VAL A 64 16.26 9.77 8.87
C VAL A 64 15.92 10.05 10.34
N LEU A 65 15.01 9.27 10.92
CA LEU A 65 14.54 9.45 12.29
C LEU A 65 15.57 8.98 13.33
N GLU A 66 16.29 7.90 13.05
CA GLU A 66 17.29 7.31 13.96
C GLU A 66 18.45 8.26 14.25
N GLU A 67 18.84 9.11 13.29
CA GLU A 67 19.87 10.14 13.49
C GLU A 67 19.51 11.13 14.61
N ASN A 68 18.22 11.28 14.90
CA ASN A 68 17.70 12.14 15.98
C ASN A 68 17.24 11.34 17.21
N ASN A 69 17.61 10.05 17.28
CA ASN A 69 17.20 9.11 18.32
C ASN A 69 15.67 9.01 18.43
N ILE A 70 14.98 9.06 17.28
CA ILE A 70 13.56 8.74 17.13
C ILE A 70 13.47 7.36 16.46
N SER A 71 12.59 6.50 16.95
CA SER A 71 12.47 5.12 16.43
C SER A 71 11.14 4.88 15.73
N MET A 72 11.18 4.15 14.61
CA MET A 72 9.97 3.57 14.05
C MET A 72 9.63 2.26 14.76
N VAL A 73 8.34 1.99 14.94
CA VAL A 73 7.83 0.86 15.71
C VAL A 73 6.66 0.23 14.98
N GLU A 74 6.71 -1.08 14.80
CA GLU A 74 5.60 -1.83 14.25
C GLU A 74 4.47 -1.87 15.29
N VAL A 75 3.29 -1.44 14.89
CA VAL A 75 2.06 -1.49 15.70
C VAL A 75 0.95 -2.11 14.86
N ALA A 76 -0.01 -2.78 15.48
CA ALA A 76 -1.20 -3.22 14.74
C ALA A 76 -2.03 -2.01 14.28
N ASP A 77 -2.94 -2.22 13.34
CA ASP A 77 -3.90 -1.22 12.90
C ASP A 77 -4.78 -0.74 14.07
N LEU A 78 -4.45 0.44 14.60
CA LEU A 78 -5.18 1.04 15.71
C LEU A 78 -6.61 1.44 15.32
N PHE A 79 -6.92 1.56 14.02
CA PHE A 79 -8.30 1.77 13.58
C PHE A 79 -9.19 0.57 13.85
N ASP A 80 -8.62 -0.66 13.90
CA ASP A 80 -9.36 -1.86 14.27
C ASP A 80 -9.93 -1.75 15.70
N GLU A 81 -9.29 -0.99 16.59
CA GLU A 81 -9.70 -0.82 17.99
C GLU A 81 -10.80 0.24 18.17
N ILE A 82 -10.85 1.25 17.30
CA ILE A 82 -11.76 2.40 17.44
C ILE A 82 -12.94 2.36 16.47
N TRP A 83 -12.80 1.71 15.31
CA TRP A 83 -13.87 1.57 14.32
C TRP A 83 -14.75 0.36 14.65
N THR A 84 -15.47 0.48 15.76
CA THR A 84 -16.26 -0.60 16.37
C THR A 84 -17.67 -0.74 15.79
N GLU A 85 -18.19 0.31 15.16
CA GLU A 85 -19.54 0.36 14.59
C GLU A 85 -19.47 0.61 13.08
N ASP A 86 -20.36 -0.03 12.32
CA ASP A 86 -20.57 0.18 10.88
C ASP A 86 -19.33 0.00 9.97
N ARG A 87 -18.27 -0.69 10.44
CA ARG A 87 -17.14 -1.04 9.58
C ARG A 87 -17.58 -2.11 8.57
N PRO A 88 -17.48 -1.85 7.26
CA PRO A 88 -17.83 -2.84 6.26
C PRO A 88 -16.94 -4.08 6.36
N GLU A 89 -17.52 -5.26 6.18
CA GLU A 89 -16.74 -6.49 6.04
C GLU A 89 -15.86 -6.42 4.79
N ARG A 90 -14.71 -7.10 4.84
CA ARG A 90 -13.86 -7.25 3.66
C ARG A 90 -14.67 -7.99 2.58
N PRO A 91 -14.78 -7.44 1.36
CA PRO A 91 -15.41 -8.13 0.24
C PRO A 91 -14.76 -9.50 -0.01
N ASN A 92 -15.58 -10.49 -0.30
CA ASN A 92 -15.17 -11.85 -0.63
C ASN A 92 -16.05 -12.41 -1.73
N SER A 93 -15.97 -11.78 -2.90
CA SER A 93 -16.82 -12.08 -4.04
C SER A 93 -16.35 -13.36 -4.74
N PRO A 94 -17.25 -14.11 -5.40
CA PRO A 94 -16.85 -15.27 -6.21
C PRO A 94 -15.85 -14.92 -7.31
N LEU A 95 -14.89 -15.82 -7.54
CA LEU A 95 -13.90 -15.67 -8.61
C LEU A 95 -14.48 -16.07 -9.97
N ILE A 96 -14.01 -15.39 -11.01
CA ILE A 96 -14.39 -15.60 -12.41
C ILE A 96 -13.15 -16.05 -13.17
N ILE A 97 -13.28 -17.13 -13.95
CA ILE A 97 -12.21 -17.59 -14.83
C ILE A 97 -12.13 -16.67 -16.06
N HIS A 98 -10.95 -16.11 -16.28
CA HIS A 98 -10.65 -15.36 -17.50
C HIS A 98 -10.22 -16.36 -18.59
N THR A 99 -11.16 -16.74 -19.44
CA THR A 99 -10.99 -17.83 -20.42
C THR A 99 -9.87 -17.53 -21.43
N LEU A 100 -9.35 -18.58 -22.07
CA LEU A 100 -8.25 -18.47 -23.04
C LEU A 100 -8.56 -17.52 -24.21
N GLU A 101 -9.82 -17.44 -24.62
CA GLU A 101 -10.29 -16.51 -25.65
C GLU A 101 -9.93 -15.05 -25.34
N TYR A 102 -10.00 -14.66 -24.06
CA TYR A 102 -9.68 -13.31 -23.61
C TYR A 102 -8.27 -13.19 -23.02
N SER A 103 -7.76 -14.25 -22.37
CA SER A 103 -6.45 -14.21 -21.73
C SER A 103 -5.28 -14.33 -22.71
N GLY A 104 -5.51 -14.94 -23.89
CA GLY A 104 -4.50 -15.14 -24.95
C GLY A 104 -3.38 -16.13 -24.61
N GLU A 105 -3.24 -16.52 -23.34
CA GLU A 105 -2.18 -17.38 -22.84
C GLU A 105 -2.70 -18.27 -21.70
N GLN A 106 -2.30 -19.55 -21.71
CA GLN A 106 -2.60 -20.50 -20.64
C GLN A 106 -1.81 -20.15 -19.37
N LEU A 107 -2.39 -20.40 -18.19
CA LEU A 107 -1.72 -20.13 -16.92
C LEU A 107 -0.40 -20.91 -16.77
N SER A 108 -0.33 -22.13 -17.30
CA SER A 108 0.88 -22.96 -17.25
C SER A 108 2.04 -22.27 -17.95
N ASN A 109 1.78 -21.67 -19.11
CA ASN A 109 2.81 -20.98 -19.90
C ASN A 109 3.29 -19.71 -19.17
N LYS A 110 2.38 -18.98 -18.52
CA LYS A 110 2.73 -17.83 -17.67
C LYS A 110 3.63 -18.24 -16.52
N ILE A 111 3.27 -19.31 -15.81
CA ILE A 111 4.06 -19.82 -14.67
C ILE A 111 5.43 -20.30 -15.15
N GLU A 112 5.52 -21.02 -16.27
CA GLU A 112 6.80 -21.44 -16.85
C GLU A 112 7.67 -20.24 -17.21
N ARG A 113 7.09 -19.20 -17.82
CA ARG A 113 7.78 -17.96 -18.15
C ARG A 113 8.29 -17.23 -16.90
N ILE A 114 7.46 -17.08 -15.87
CA ILE A 114 7.85 -16.49 -14.59
C ILE A 114 9.01 -17.28 -13.96
N ARG A 115 8.93 -18.61 -13.95
CA ARG A 115 10.00 -19.47 -13.41
C ARG A 115 11.31 -19.36 -14.18
N ALA A 116 11.24 -19.19 -15.50
CA ALA A 116 12.42 -18.97 -16.32
C ALA A 116 13.15 -17.67 -15.93
N GLU A 117 12.41 -16.58 -15.70
CA GLU A 117 12.96 -15.32 -15.21
C GLU A 117 13.54 -15.47 -13.80
N LEU A 118 12.84 -16.16 -12.88
CA LEU A 118 13.37 -16.42 -11.52
C LEU A 118 14.69 -17.17 -11.54
N ASN A 119 14.82 -18.18 -12.41
CA ASN A 119 16.07 -18.91 -12.58
C ASN A 119 17.18 -18.01 -13.16
N ALA A 120 16.86 -17.13 -14.11
CA ALA A 120 17.82 -16.19 -14.69
C ALA A 120 18.34 -15.18 -13.64
N ASP A 121 17.47 -14.75 -12.73
CA ASP A 121 17.78 -13.85 -11.62
C ASP A 121 18.34 -14.57 -10.38
N ASN A 122 18.56 -15.89 -10.43
CA ASN A 122 18.99 -16.72 -9.28
C ASN A 122 18.09 -16.54 -8.04
N SER A 123 16.79 -16.39 -8.24
CA SER A 123 15.79 -16.22 -7.19
C SER A 123 15.03 -17.52 -6.94
N ASP A 124 14.91 -17.92 -5.67
CA ASP A 124 14.23 -19.16 -5.29
C ASP A 124 12.68 -19.04 -5.26
N ALA A 125 12.18 -17.82 -5.10
CA ALA A 125 10.76 -17.56 -4.91
C ALA A 125 10.32 -16.18 -5.44
N LEU A 126 9.03 -16.07 -5.72
CA LEU A 126 8.33 -14.83 -6.03
C LEU A 126 7.12 -14.71 -5.12
N VAL A 127 6.93 -13.55 -4.51
CA VAL A 127 5.73 -13.20 -3.75
C VAL A 127 4.93 -12.19 -4.56
N LEU A 128 3.68 -12.52 -4.89
CA LEU A 128 2.78 -11.62 -5.59
C LEU A 128 1.94 -10.85 -4.57
N THR A 129 2.14 -9.55 -4.48
CA THR A 129 1.37 -8.69 -3.56
C THR A 129 0.39 -7.77 -4.28
N ALA A 130 0.65 -7.49 -5.56
CA ALA A 130 -0.26 -6.75 -6.42
C ALA A 130 -1.41 -7.67 -6.86
N LEU A 131 -2.65 -7.17 -6.73
CA LEU A 131 -3.85 -7.96 -7.02
C LEU A 131 -3.97 -8.28 -8.53
N ASP A 132 -3.52 -7.35 -9.37
CA ASP A 132 -3.47 -7.50 -10.81
C ASP A 132 -2.42 -8.53 -11.26
N ASP A 133 -1.26 -8.59 -10.61
CA ASP A 133 -0.27 -9.65 -10.86
C ASP A 133 -0.84 -11.03 -10.56
N THR A 134 -1.55 -11.17 -9.44
CA THR A 134 -2.18 -12.43 -9.05
C THR A 134 -3.29 -12.80 -10.05
N ALA A 135 -4.20 -11.86 -10.34
CA ALA A 135 -5.29 -12.04 -11.30
C ALA A 135 -4.77 -12.39 -12.71
N TRP A 136 -3.69 -11.77 -13.16
CA TRP A 136 -3.09 -12.03 -14.46
C TRP A 136 -2.40 -13.39 -14.50
N THR A 137 -1.62 -13.74 -13.47
CA THR A 137 -0.86 -15.00 -13.39
C THR A 137 -1.76 -16.21 -13.46
N PHE A 138 -2.88 -16.19 -12.72
CA PHE A 138 -3.80 -17.32 -12.62
C PHE A 138 -4.97 -17.30 -13.61
N ASN A 139 -5.06 -16.30 -14.49
CA ASN A 139 -6.22 -16.09 -15.36
C ASN A 139 -7.54 -16.04 -14.57
N LEU A 140 -7.54 -15.29 -13.47
CA LEU A 140 -8.71 -15.10 -12.60
C LEU A 140 -9.10 -13.62 -12.54
N ARG A 141 -10.37 -13.36 -12.26
CA ARG A 141 -10.93 -12.02 -12.00
C ARG A 141 -11.86 -12.11 -10.80
N GLY A 142 -12.13 -10.96 -10.19
CA GLY A 142 -13.04 -10.83 -9.06
C GLY A 142 -13.78 -9.50 -9.10
N SER A 143 -14.50 -9.20 -8.02
CA SER A 143 -15.27 -7.96 -7.88
C SER A 143 -15.18 -7.40 -6.47
N ASP A 144 -14.06 -7.62 -5.77
CA ASP A 144 -13.86 -7.11 -4.42
C ASP A 144 -13.62 -5.59 -4.38
N ARG A 145 -13.42 -4.97 -5.55
CA ARG A 145 -13.31 -3.52 -5.73
C ARG A 145 -14.33 -3.05 -6.75
N GLU A 146 -15.07 -2.00 -6.44
CA GLU A 146 -16.19 -1.53 -7.28
C GLU A 146 -15.80 -1.20 -8.73
N THR A 147 -14.61 -0.66 -8.93
CA THR A 147 -14.16 -0.15 -10.23
C THR A 147 -13.04 -0.99 -10.86
N SER A 148 -12.67 -2.12 -10.25
CA SER A 148 -11.63 -3.00 -10.79
C SER A 148 -11.97 -4.48 -10.63
N ALA A 149 -11.69 -5.27 -11.66
CA ALA A 149 -12.00 -6.70 -11.72
C ALA A 149 -11.01 -7.57 -10.92
N MET A 150 -10.76 -7.18 -9.67
CA MET A 150 -9.72 -7.74 -8.79
C MET A 150 -10.35 -8.40 -7.56
N PHE A 151 -9.56 -9.24 -6.89
CA PHE A 151 -9.92 -9.95 -5.66
C PHE A 151 -8.76 -9.88 -4.66
N TYR A 152 -9.04 -9.93 -3.37
CA TYR A 152 -7.98 -9.94 -2.35
C TYR A 152 -7.23 -11.28 -2.35
N SER A 153 -5.91 -11.23 -2.52
CA SER A 153 -5.05 -12.42 -2.58
C SER A 153 -3.58 -12.07 -2.36
N TYR A 154 -2.77 -13.12 -2.12
CA TYR A 154 -1.31 -13.15 -2.20
C TYR A 154 -0.88 -14.45 -2.90
#